data_AF-X6L832-F1
#
_entry.id   AF-X6L832-F1
#
_cell.length_a   1.000
_cell.length_b   1.000
_cell.length_c   1.000
_cell.angle_alpha   90.00
_cell.angle_beta   90.00
_cell.angle_gamma   90.00
#
_symmetry.space_group_name_H-M   'P 1'
#
loop_
_entity.id
_entity.type
_entity.pdbx_description
1 polymer ?
#
loop_
_entity_poly.entity_id
_entity_poly.type
_entity_poly.pdbx_seq_one_letter_code
_entity_poly.pdbx_strand_id
1 'polypeptide(L)'
;MFGKISKWEELLSALMKLASSSESSHREAFLIVLDRLAEFALDVLRKDMNNVRTMLVGALKDKAASVRTAALRAVVSLLLSLDKNDELKYFSDLIPLLFQNIAQTAGDEVVTKACENLHHLVENRPEFFAQYMKPIVDCLSKCVAGNQLTFVILIQKNLFGVLKENKKMFVTQIEKKKKKMLTKQKIWKSNT
;
A
#
# COMPACT_ATOMS: atom_id res chain seq x y z
N MET A 1 -35.81 7.42 18.78
CA MET A 1 -34.39 7.29 18.39
C MET A 1 -34.01 5.81 18.29
N PHE A 2 -34.35 5.04 17.24
CA PHE A 2 -33.88 3.63 17.09
C PHE A 2 -33.79 3.12 15.62
N GLY A 3 -33.63 4.01 14.63
CA GLY A 3 -33.61 3.62 13.20
C GLY A 3 -32.24 3.58 12.51
N LYS A 4 -31.14 3.78 13.25
CA LYS A 4 -29.78 3.92 12.66
C LYS A 4 -28.96 2.62 12.65
N ILE A 5 -29.24 1.66 13.53
CA ILE A 5 -28.43 0.43 13.64
C ILE A 5 -28.80 -0.56 12.52
N SER A 6 -30.09 -0.76 12.22
CA SER A 6 -30.56 -1.73 11.21
C SER A 6 -30.05 -1.42 9.80
N LYS A 7 -30.08 -0.14 9.39
CA LYS A 7 -29.64 0.25 8.04
C LYS A 7 -28.14 0.06 7.81
N TRP A 8 -27.32 0.23 8.85
CA TRP A 8 -25.88 -0.03 8.76
C TRP A 8 -25.60 -1.52 8.63
N GLU A 9 -26.30 -2.37 9.38
CA GLU A 9 -26.14 -3.82 9.28
C GLU A 9 -26.56 -4.36 7.90
N GLU A 10 -27.68 -3.85 7.36
CA GLU A 10 -28.12 -4.17 5.99
C GLU A 10 -27.10 -3.72 4.94
N LEU A 11 -26.58 -2.50 5.06
CA LEU A 11 -25.56 -1.97 4.16
C LEU A 11 -24.27 -2.79 4.23
N LEU A 12 -23.78 -3.11 5.44
CA LEU A 12 -22.60 -3.94 5.61
C LEU A 12 -22.81 -5.33 4.99
N SER A 13 -23.96 -5.96 5.23
CA SER A 13 -24.29 -7.24 4.62
C SER A 13 -24.30 -7.17 3.08
N ALA A 14 -24.85 -6.10 2.51
CA ALA A 14 -24.84 -5.88 1.06
C ALA A 14 -23.42 -5.68 0.52
N LEU A 15 -22.59 -4.88 1.20
CA LEU A 15 -21.19 -4.65 0.85
C LEU A 15 -20.37 -5.95 0.88
N MET A 16 -20.58 -6.81 1.88
CA MET A 16 -19.91 -8.10 1.99
C MET A 16 -20.22 -9.03 0.80
N LYS A 17 -21.43 -8.96 0.24
CA LYS A 17 -21.79 -9.70 -0.98
C LYS A 17 -21.04 -9.18 -2.21
N LEU A 18 -20.86 -7.86 -2.31
CA LEU A 18 -20.12 -7.25 -3.42
C LEU A 18 -18.65 -7.66 -3.43
N ALA A 19 -18.04 -7.78 -2.25
CA ALA A 19 -16.64 -8.16 -2.12
C ALA A 19 -16.29 -9.58 -2.62
N SER A 20 -17.27 -10.49 -2.61
CA SER A 20 -17.12 -11.89 -3.04
C SER A 20 -17.75 -12.16 -4.41
N SER A 21 -18.23 -11.12 -5.10
CA SER A 21 -18.83 -11.22 -6.43
C SER A 21 -17.84 -11.71 -7.49
N SER A 22 -18.33 -12.46 -8.49
CA SER A 22 -17.57 -12.82 -9.70
C SER A 22 -17.15 -11.60 -10.50
N GLU A 23 -18.01 -10.58 -10.54
CA GLU A 23 -17.78 -9.34 -11.27
C GLU A 23 -16.76 -8.44 -10.57
N SER A 24 -15.70 -8.04 -11.29
CA SER A 24 -14.66 -7.17 -10.75
C SER A 24 -15.17 -5.77 -10.38
N SER A 25 -16.14 -5.25 -11.12
CA SER A 25 -16.76 -3.94 -10.85
C SER A 25 -17.47 -3.91 -9.49
N HIS A 26 -18.09 -5.01 -9.07
CA HIS A 26 -18.70 -5.12 -7.74
C HIS A 26 -17.64 -5.12 -6.64
N ARG A 27 -16.57 -5.91 -6.80
CA ARG A 27 -15.47 -5.96 -5.83
C ARG A 27 -14.77 -4.61 -5.72
N GLU A 28 -14.59 -3.91 -6.84
CA GLU A 28 -14.06 -2.55 -6.87
C GLU A 28 -14.97 -1.56 -6.15
N ALA A 29 -16.28 -1.58 -6.43
CA ALA A 29 -17.25 -0.72 -5.77
C ALA A 29 -17.27 -0.94 -4.24
N PHE A 30 -17.18 -2.19 -3.79
CA PHE A 30 -17.02 -2.52 -2.38
C PHE A 30 -15.80 -1.81 -1.76
N LEU A 31 -14.63 -1.88 -2.42
CA LEU A 31 -13.40 -1.27 -1.91
C LEU A 31 -13.46 0.25 -1.90
N ILE A 32 -14.16 0.85 -2.87
CA ILE A 32 -14.40 2.31 -2.89
C ILE A 32 -15.21 2.74 -1.68
N VAL A 33 -16.24 1.98 -1.31
CA VAL A 33 -17.03 2.26 -0.11
C VAL A 33 -16.21 1.98 1.15
N LEU A 34 -15.47 0.88 1.21
CA LEU A 34 -14.62 0.51 2.34
C LEU A 34 -13.59 1.60 2.66
N ASP A 35 -12.99 2.19 1.64
CA ASP A 35 -12.10 3.34 1.77
C ASP A 35 -12.77 4.54 2.47
N ARG A 36 -14.00 4.89 2.09
CA ARG A 36 -14.75 5.96 2.76
C ARG A 36 -15.16 5.61 4.18
N LEU A 37 -15.47 4.34 4.44
CA LEU A 37 -15.75 3.86 5.79
C LEU A 37 -14.51 3.94 6.68
N ALA A 38 -13.33 3.61 6.16
CA ALA A 38 -12.08 3.76 6.88
C ALA A 38 -11.83 5.23 7.26
N GLU A 39 -12.10 6.17 6.36
CA GLU A 39 -11.87 7.60 6.57
C GLU A 39 -12.88 8.24 7.55
N PHE A 40 -14.18 7.92 7.40
CA PHE A 40 -15.24 8.66 8.11
C PHE A 40 -16.04 7.84 9.12
N ALA A 41 -15.88 6.52 9.16
CA ALA A 41 -16.71 5.63 9.96
C ALA A 41 -15.96 4.40 10.48
N LEU A 42 -14.69 4.58 10.91
CA LEU A 42 -13.80 3.48 11.31
C LEU A 42 -14.41 2.57 12.39
N ASP A 43 -15.20 3.12 13.31
CA ASP A 43 -15.87 2.35 14.38
C ASP A 43 -16.83 1.28 13.84
N VAL A 44 -17.36 1.48 12.63
CA VAL A 44 -18.17 0.46 11.94
C VAL A 44 -17.29 -0.72 11.53
N LEU A 45 -16.08 -0.45 11.03
CA LEU A 45 -15.12 -1.49 10.62
C LEU A 45 -14.48 -2.19 11.83
N ARG A 46 -14.31 -1.48 12.95
CA ARG A 46 -13.74 -2.02 14.20
C ARG A 46 -14.52 -3.23 14.73
N LYS A 47 -15.80 -3.35 14.38
CA LYS A 47 -16.65 -4.50 14.75
C LYS A 47 -16.19 -5.82 14.15
N ASP A 48 -15.49 -5.79 13.01
CA ASP A 48 -15.05 -7.01 12.32
C ASP A 48 -13.73 -6.80 11.53
N MET A 49 -12.69 -6.36 12.24
CA MET A 49 -11.38 -6.08 11.63
C MET A 49 -10.70 -7.30 11.02
N ASN A 50 -10.96 -8.50 11.55
CA ASN A 50 -10.39 -9.75 11.02
C ASN A 50 -10.85 -9.99 9.58
N ASN A 51 -12.14 -9.80 9.34
CA ASN A 51 -12.73 -9.99 8.03
C ASN A 51 -12.29 -8.87 7.07
N VAL A 52 -12.32 -7.61 7.52
CA VAL A 52 -11.80 -6.46 6.75
C VAL A 52 -10.36 -6.73 6.28
N ARG A 53 -9.47 -7.17 7.19
CA ARG A 53 -8.09 -7.54 6.85
C ARG A 53 -8.05 -8.65 5.79
N THR A 54 -8.80 -9.72 5.98
CA THR A 54 -8.83 -10.87 5.06
C THR A 54 -9.26 -10.45 3.66
N MET A 55 -10.28 -9.61 3.56
CA MET A 55 -10.78 -9.07 2.30
C MET A 55 -9.76 -8.19 1.60
N LEU A 56 -9.09 -7.30 2.34
CA LEU A 56 -8.05 -6.43 1.80
C LEU A 56 -6.83 -7.23 1.29
N VAL A 57 -6.42 -8.28 2.00
CA VAL A 57 -5.36 -9.21 1.53
C VAL A 57 -5.76 -9.86 0.21
N GLY A 58 -7.00 -10.34 0.11
CA GLY A 58 -7.53 -10.95 -1.11
C GLY A 58 -7.59 -9.96 -2.27
N ALA A 59 -8.10 -8.74 -2.01
CA ALA A 59 -8.27 -7.69 -3.00
C ALA A 59 -6.93 -7.16 -3.55
N LEU A 60 -5.89 -7.05 -2.72
CA LEU A 60 -4.53 -6.72 -3.17
C LEU A 60 -3.89 -7.81 -4.05
N LYS A 61 -4.47 -9.01 -4.08
CA LYS A 61 -4.04 -10.14 -4.93
C LYS A 61 -5.04 -10.44 -6.04
N ASP A 62 -6.04 -9.58 -6.25
CA ASP A 62 -7.09 -9.81 -7.23
C ASP A 62 -6.51 -9.88 -8.66
N LYS A 63 -7.18 -10.62 -9.54
CA LYS A 63 -6.79 -10.72 -10.96
C LYS A 63 -7.00 -9.40 -11.70
N ALA A 64 -8.04 -8.65 -11.35
CA ALA A 64 -8.38 -7.37 -11.96
C ALA A 64 -7.51 -6.24 -11.39
N ALA A 65 -6.88 -5.45 -12.29
CA ALA A 65 -6.05 -4.32 -11.88
C ALA A 65 -6.85 -3.23 -11.14
N SER A 66 -8.08 -2.95 -11.57
CA SER A 66 -8.92 -1.93 -10.93
C SER A 66 -9.25 -2.27 -9.49
N VAL A 67 -9.53 -3.55 -9.19
CA VAL A 67 -9.75 -4.05 -7.83
C VAL A 67 -8.48 -3.88 -6.99
N ARG A 68 -7.30 -4.22 -7.53
CA ARG A 68 -6.03 -4.02 -6.82
C ARG A 68 -5.75 -2.54 -6.51
N THR A 69 -6.03 -1.64 -7.46
CA THR A 69 -5.90 -0.18 -7.26
C THR A 69 -6.86 0.34 -6.19
N ALA A 70 -8.14 -0.06 -6.23
CA ALA A 70 -9.12 0.31 -5.22
C ALA A 70 -8.76 -0.23 -3.82
N ALA A 71 -8.22 -1.46 -3.76
CA ALA A 71 -7.73 -2.06 -2.52
C ALA A 71 -6.56 -1.28 -1.93
N LEU A 72 -5.58 -0.91 -2.75
CA LEU A 72 -4.43 -0.11 -2.34
C LEU A 72 -4.89 1.18 -1.67
N ARG A 73 -5.85 1.89 -2.27
CA ARG A 73 -6.43 3.11 -1.70
C ARG A 73 -7.11 2.85 -0.35
N ALA A 74 -7.99 1.84 -0.29
CA ALA A 74 -8.69 1.47 0.93
C ALA A 74 -7.75 1.07 2.08
N VAL A 75 -6.67 0.34 1.79
CA VAL A 75 -5.66 -0.01 2.81
C VAL A 75 -4.97 1.24 3.32
N VAL A 76 -4.53 2.14 2.44
CA VAL A 76 -3.84 3.36 2.87
C VAL A 76 -4.75 4.21 3.76
N SER A 77 -6.01 4.39 3.38
CA SER A 77 -6.98 5.13 4.20
C SER A 77 -7.24 4.45 5.54
N LEU A 78 -7.37 3.12 5.57
CA LEU A 78 -7.48 2.36 6.82
C LEU A 78 -6.28 2.59 7.73
N LEU A 79 -5.07 2.45 7.21
CA LEU A 79 -3.86 2.61 8.01
C LEU A 79 -3.69 4.05 8.53
N LEU A 80 -4.09 5.06 7.76
CA LEU A 80 -4.07 6.46 8.20
C LEU A 80 -5.08 6.75 9.32
N SER A 81 -6.23 6.08 9.31
CA SER A 81 -7.27 6.25 10.34
C SER A 81 -6.97 5.49 11.64
N LEU A 82 -5.97 4.60 11.67
CA LEU A 82 -5.60 3.86 12.88
C LEU A 82 -4.68 4.69 13.78
N ASP A 83 -5.13 4.93 15.00
CA ASP A 83 -4.41 5.81 15.94
C ASP A 83 -3.27 5.07 16.67
N LYS A 84 -3.43 3.76 16.92
CA LYS A 84 -2.54 2.99 17.78
C LYS A 84 -1.56 2.13 16.97
N ASN A 85 -0.30 2.10 17.40
CA ASN A 85 0.72 1.24 16.79
C ASN A 85 0.37 -0.26 16.84
N ASP A 86 -0.37 -0.71 17.86
CA ASP A 86 -0.79 -2.12 17.95
C ASP A 86 -1.90 -2.46 16.95
N GLU A 87 -2.79 -1.51 16.64
CA GLU A 87 -3.75 -1.64 15.53
C GLU A 87 -2.98 -1.72 14.20
N LEU A 88 -1.97 -0.88 13.98
CA LEU A 88 -1.14 -0.95 12.76
C LEU A 88 -0.42 -2.30 12.61
N LYS A 89 0.11 -2.86 13.70
CA LYS A 89 0.76 -4.20 13.70
C LYS A 89 -0.19 -5.30 13.26
N TYR A 90 -1.48 -5.17 13.56
CA TYR A 90 -2.49 -6.13 13.14
C TYR A 90 -2.58 -6.24 11.60
N PHE A 91 -2.28 -5.17 10.88
CA PHE A 91 -2.30 -5.08 9.41
C PHE A 91 -0.90 -5.17 8.77
N SER A 92 0.08 -5.69 9.51
CA SER A 92 1.48 -5.82 9.07
C SER A 92 1.67 -6.57 7.75
N ASP A 93 0.83 -7.57 7.48
CA ASP A 93 0.87 -8.37 6.26
C ASP A 93 0.35 -7.64 5.02
N LEU A 94 -0.41 -6.55 5.19
CA LEU A 94 -0.82 -5.69 4.08
C LEU A 94 0.35 -4.84 3.57
N ILE A 95 1.31 -4.49 4.43
CA ILE A 95 2.40 -3.57 4.06
C ILE A 95 3.19 -4.08 2.86
N PRO A 96 3.73 -5.33 2.82
CA PRO A 96 4.46 -5.82 1.64
C PRO A 96 3.60 -5.86 0.37
N LEU A 97 2.32 -6.24 0.50
CA LEU A 97 1.38 -6.32 -0.62
C LEU A 97 1.08 -4.94 -1.22
N LEU A 98 0.98 -3.92 -0.36
CA LEU A 98 0.73 -2.54 -0.74
C LEU A 98 1.88 -2.02 -1.62
N PHE A 99 3.13 -2.20 -1.17
CA PHE A 99 4.30 -1.81 -1.94
C PHE A 99 4.41 -2.58 -3.26
N GLN A 100 4.15 -3.89 -3.26
CA GLN A 100 4.13 -4.69 -4.49
C GLN A 100 3.14 -4.14 -5.53
N ASN A 101 1.94 -3.76 -5.09
CA ASN A 101 0.92 -3.22 -5.99
C ASN A 101 1.30 -1.85 -6.53
N ILE A 102 1.86 -0.96 -5.70
CA ILE A 102 2.35 0.35 -6.17
C ILE A 102 3.38 0.18 -7.31
N ALA A 103 4.27 -0.81 -7.21
CA ALA A 103 5.26 -1.09 -8.26
C ALA A 103 4.64 -1.55 -9.58
N GLN A 104 3.43 -2.11 -9.55
CA GLN A 104 2.74 -2.66 -10.71
C GLN A 104 1.76 -1.67 -11.36
N THR A 105 1.32 -0.63 -10.65
CA THR A 105 0.25 0.30 -11.08
C THR A 105 0.74 1.73 -11.31
N ALA A 106 2.04 1.93 -11.45
CA ALA A 106 2.64 3.26 -11.57
C ALA A 106 2.29 3.95 -12.90
N GLY A 107 1.87 5.21 -12.80
CA GLY A 107 1.33 6.02 -13.91
C GLY A 107 -0.15 6.36 -13.75
N ASP A 108 -0.85 5.71 -12.82
CA ASP A 108 -2.23 6.01 -12.46
C ASP A 108 -2.29 7.15 -11.43
N GLU A 109 -3.11 8.17 -11.69
CA GLU A 109 -3.34 9.31 -10.79
C GLU A 109 -3.90 8.85 -9.43
N VAL A 110 -4.73 7.82 -9.43
CA VAL A 110 -5.31 7.23 -8.21
C VAL A 110 -4.21 6.64 -7.32
N VAL A 111 -3.23 6.00 -7.93
CA VAL A 111 -2.08 5.42 -7.23
C VAL A 111 -1.16 6.52 -6.70
N THR A 112 -1.01 7.61 -7.45
CA THR A 112 -0.24 8.78 -7.00
C THR A 112 -0.81 9.34 -5.70
N LYS A 113 -2.14 9.53 -5.61
CA LYS A 113 -2.75 10.02 -4.38
C LYS A 113 -2.57 9.07 -3.20
N ALA A 114 -2.68 7.77 -3.43
CA ALA A 114 -2.43 6.78 -2.40
C ALA A 114 -0.96 6.75 -1.95
N CYS A 115 -0.02 7.06 -2.86
CA CYS A 115 1.40 7.20 -2.51
C CYS A 115 1.66 8.42 -1.62
N GLU A 116 1.00 9.56 -1.87
CA GLU A 116 1.07 10.74 -0.99
C GLU A 116 0.54 10.42 0.42
N ASN A 117 -0.59 9.71 0.50
CA ASN A 117 -1.17 9.31 1.77
C ASN A 117 -0.28 8.30 2.53
N LEU A 118 0.30 7.33 1.82
CA LEU A 118 1.27 6.40 2.40
C LEU A 118 2.53 7.12 2.89
N HIS A 119 2.95 8.14 2.16
CA HIS A 119 4.06 8.97 2.56
C HIS A 119 3.79 9.70 3.88
N HIS A 120 2.62 10.32 4.04
CA HIS A 120 2.20 10.91 5.32
C HIS A 120 2.18 9.89 6.45
N LEU A 121 1.76 8.64 6.17
CA LEU A 121 1.77 7.58 7.16
C LEU A 121 3.21 7.22 7.61
N VAL A 122 4.15 7.11 6.68
CA VAL A 122 5.56 6.83 6.97
C VAL A 122 6.21 7.97 7.77
N GLU A 123 5.89 9.23 7.44
CA GLU A 123 6.36 10.41 8.17
C GLU A 123 5.90 10.42 9.63
N ASN A 124 4.63 10.10 9.87
CA ASN A 124 4.02 10.19 11.21
C ASN A 124 4.26 8.94 12.07
N ARG A 125 4.68 7.81 11.48
CA ARG A 125 4.84 6.50 12.16
C ARG A 125 6.15 5.78 11.79
N PRO A 126 7.33 6.42 11.84
CA PRO A 126 8.57 5.87 11.28
C PRO A 126 9.03 4.57 11.96
N GLU A 127 8.84 4.43 13.27
CA GLU A 127 9.22 3.25 14.05
C GLU A 127 8.48 1.98 13.58
N PHE A 128 7.20 2.12 13.20
CA PHE A 128 6.40 1.01 12.69
C PHE A 128 6.95 0.48 11.36
N PHE A 129 7.41 1.38 10.48
CA PHE A 129 7.93 1.02 9.16
C PHE A 129 9.38 0.54 9.17
N ALA A 130 10.14 0.80 10.23
CA ALA A 130 11.55 0.42 10.35
C ALA A 130 11.78 -1.08 10.04
N GLN A 131 10.88 -1.96 10.50
CA GLN A 131 10.96 -3.41 10.26
C GLN A 131 10.67 -3.83 8.80
N TYR A 132 9.97 -3.00 8.02
CA TYR A 132 9.63 -3.26 6.62
C TYR A 132 10.58 -2.58 5.63
N MET A 133 11.59 -1.86 6.12
CA MET A 133 12.48 -1.04 5.29
C MET A 133 13.14 -1.86 4.18
N LYS A 134 13.68 -3.04 4.47
CA LYS A 134 14.34 -3.86 3.44
C LYS A 134 13.37 -4.27 2.30
N PRO A 135 12.19 -4.87 2.59
CA PRO A 135 11.15 -5.11 1.58
C PRO A 135 10.73 -3.86 0.79
N ILE A 136 10.54 -2.73 1.49
CA ILE A 136 10.14 -1.45 0.89
C ILE A 136 11.19 -0.98 -0.11
N VAL A 137 12.45 -0.97 0.30
CA VAL A 137 13.61 -0.57 -0.51
C VAL A 137 13.78 -1.46 -1.74
N ASP A 138 13.61 -2.77 -1.57
CA ASP A 138 13.68 -3.70 -2.69
C ASP A 138 12.54 -3.50 -3.69
N CYS A 139 11.35 -3.17 -3.20
CA CYS A 139 10.22 -2.83 -4.05
C CYS A 139 10.47 -1.53 -4.82
N LEU A 140 10.88 -0.46 -4.13
CA LEU A 140 11.21 0.84 -4.73
C LEU A 140 12.31 0.74 -5.78
N SER A 141 13.33 -0.08 -5.52
CA SER A 141 14.41 -0.32 -6.48
C SER A 141 13.89 -0.89 -7.81
N LYS A 142 12.81 -1.68 -7.78
CA LYS A 142 12.18 -2.22 -9.00
C LYS A 142 11.41 -1.13 -9.74
N CYS A 143 10.73 -0.22 -9.03
CA CYS A 143 10.03 0.92 -9.64
C CYS A 143 10.99 1.88 -10.37
N VAL A 144 12.16 2.16 -9.77
CA VAL A 144 13.21 3.02 -10.38
C VAL A 144 13.66 2.47 -11.74
N ALA A 145 13.82 1.14 -11.86
CA ALA A 145 14.22 0.50 -13.11
C ALA A 145 13.15 0.62 -14.21
N GLY A 146 11.90 0.91 -13.84
CA GLY A 146 10.77 1.17 -14.75
C GLY A 146 10.59 2.64 -15.16
N ASN A 147 11.54 3.53 -14.86
CA ASN A 147 11.51 4.96 -15.20
C ASN A 147 10.43 5.81 -14.47
N GLN A 148 10.02 5.39 -13.27
CA GLN A 148 8.90 5.97 -12.51
C GLN A 148 9.38 6.90 -11.37
N LEU A 149 9.85 8.09 -11.75
CA LEU A 149 10.59 9.01 -10.86
C LEU A 149 9.76 9.67 -9.73
N THR A 150 8.45 9.84 -9.90
CA THR A 150 7.60 10.57 -8.92
C THR A 150 7.52 9.87 -7.56
N PHE A 151 7.38 8.54 -7.56
CA PHE A 151 7.31 7.74 -6.33
C PHE A 151 8.67 7.66 -5.60
N VAL A 152 9.76 7.66 -6.37
CA VAL A 152 11.14 7.63 -5.87
C VAL A 152 11.47 8.96 -5.17
N ILE A 153 11.02 10.09 -5.72
CA ILE A 153 11.22 11.42 -5.13
C ILE A 153 10.42 11.59 -3.83
N LEU A 154 9.15 11.14 -3.81
CA LEU A 154 8.28 11.20 -2.62
C LEU A 154 8.85 10.36 -1.47
N ILE A 155 9.35 9.15 -1.75
CA ILE A 155 9.98 8.33 -0.72
C ILE A 155 11.37 8.87 -0.35
N GLN A 156 12.20 9.32 -1.31
CA GLN A 156 13.54 9.83 -1.01
C GLN A 156 13.53 11.02 -0.04
N LYS A 157 12.57 11.95 -0.14
CA LYS A 157 12.54 13.12 0.74
C LYS A 157 12.31 12.77 2.21
N ASN A 158 11.45 11.77 2.50
CA ASN A 158 10.97 11.52 3.85
C ASN A 158 11.39 10.18 4.48
N LEU A 159 11.82 9.20 3.67
CA LEU A 159 12.66 8.13 4.20
C LEU A 159 13.98 8.69 4.75
N PHE A 160 14.45 9.87 4.34
CA PHE A 160 15.68 10.48 4.88
C PHE A 160 15.63 10.76 6.40
N GLY A 161 14.44 11.03 6.96
CA GLY A 161 14.23 11.18 8.40
C GLY A 161 14.30 9.84 9.13
N VAL A 162 13.63 8.81 8.61
CA VAL A 162 13.61 7.42 9.14
C VAL A 162 14.95 6.71 8.93
N LEU A 163 15.67 7.04 7.85
CA LEU A 163 16.96 6.50 7.47
C LEU A 163 18.12 7.14 8.22
N LYS A 164 17.94 8.16 9.07
CA LYS A 164 19.10 8.79 9.74
C LYS A 164 19.92 7.77 10.55
N GLU A 165 19.28 6.72 11.09
CA GLU A 165 19.96 5.59 11.74
C GLU A 165 20.37 4.45 10.78
N ASN A 166 19.73 4.32 9.60
CA ASN A 166 19.95 3.22 8.64
C ASN A 166 20.62 3.65 7.30
N LYS A 167 21.09 4.89 7.22
CA LYS A 167 21.58 5.60 6.00
C LYS A 167 22.67 4.82 5.27
N LYS A 168 23.60 4.21 6.01
CA LYS A 168 24.70 3.42 5.44
C LYS A 168 24.20 2.22 4.64
N MET A 169 23.28 1.43 5.19
CA MET A 169 22.77 0.23 4.49
C MET A 169 22.06 0.57 3.18
N PHE A 170 21.25 1.63 3.17
CA PHE A 170 20.48 2.02 1.98
C PHE A 170 21.38 2.55 0.87
N VAL A 171 22.32 3.44 1.20
CA VAL A 171 23.31 3.97 0.24
C VAL A 171 24.15 2.83 -0.33
N THR A 172 24.65 1.91 0.52
CA THR A 172 25.44 0.76 0.07
C THR A 172 24.66 -0.17 -0.87
N GLN A 173 23.35 -0.37 -0.66
CA GLN A 173 22.53 -1.21 -1.54
C GLN A 173 22.28 -0.57 -2.91
N ILE A 174 22.01 0.75 -2.94
CA ILE A 174 21.87 1.50 -4.20
C ILE A 174 23.18 1.47 -5.00
N GLU A 175 24.31 1.74 -4.34
CA GLU A 175 25.62 1.71 -5.00
C GLU A 175 25.96 0.31 -5.53
N LYS A 176 25.69 -0.75 -4.76
CA LYS A 176 25.86 -2.14 -5.23
C LYS A 176 25.01 -2.45 -6.47
N LYS A 177 23.74 -2.06 -6.49
CA LYS A 177 22.84 -2.26 -7.64
C LYS A 177 23.33 -1.47 -8.86
N LYS A 178 23.72 -0.20 -8.69
CA LYS A 178 24.30 0.64 -9.76
C LYS A 178 25.57 0.02 -10.34
N LYS A 179 26.47 -0.47 -9.49
CA LYS A 179 27.73 -1.12 -9.92
C LYS A 179 27.45 -2.39 -10.73
N LYS A 180 26.55 -3.27 -10.26
CA LYS A 180 26.14 -4.47 -11.01
C LYS A 180 25.54 -4.15 -12.39
N MET A 181 24.71 -3.11 -12.49
CA MET A 181 24.13 -2.69 -13.77
C MET A 181 25.19 -2.19 -14.75
N LEU A 182 26.13 -1.36 -14.28
CA LEU A 182 27.25 -0.86 -15.09
C LEU A 182 28.18 -1.99 -15.53
N THR A 183 28.44 -2.98 -14.67
CA THR A 183 29.22 -4.16 -15.04
C THR A 183 28.52 -5.00 -16.10
N LYS A 184 27.19 -5.23 -15.97
CA LYS A 184 26.41 -5.94 -17.00
C LYS A 184 26.40 -5.20 -18.34
N GLN A 185 26.28 -3.87 -18.34
CA GLN A 185 26.37 -3.06 -19.56
C GLN A 185 27.76 -3.12 -20.21
N LYS A 186 28.83 -3.10 -19.41
CA LYS A 186 30.20 -3.27 -19.93
C LYS A 186 30.40 -4.65 -20.56
N ILE A 187 29.96 -5.71 -19.89
CA ILE A 187 30.09 -7.10 -20.38
C ILE A 187 29.31 -7.29 -21.69
N TRP A 188 28.11 -6.70 -21.80
CA TRP A 188 27.31 -6.78 -23.03
C TRP A 188 28.00 -6.06 -24.20
N LYS A 189 28.54 -4.85 -23.96
CA LYS A 189 29.29 -4.07 -24.98
C LYS A 189 30.64 -4.66 -25.40
N SER A 190 31.21 -5.58 -24.61
CA SER A 190 32.46 -6.27 -24.96
C SER A 190 32.25 -7.60 -25.69
N ASN A 191 31.00 -8.08 -25.75
CA ASN A 191 30.61 -9.34 -26.42
C ASN A 191 29.80 -9.11 -27.71
N THR A 192 29.71 -7.85 -28.17
CA THR A 192 29.13 -7.39 -29.44
C THR A 192 30.15 -6.56 -30.16
#